data_AF-A0A7R9D290-F1
#
_entry.id   AF-A0A7R9D290-F1
#
_cell.length_a   1.000
_cell.length_b   1.000
_cell.length_c   1.000
_cell.angle_alpha   90.00
_cell.angle_beta   90.00
_cell.angle_gamma   90.00
#
_symmetry.space_group_name_H-M   'P 1'
#
loop_
_entity.id
_entity.type
_entity.pdbx_description
1 polymer ?
#
loop_
_entity_poly.entity_id
_entity_poly.type
_entity_poly.pdbx_seq_one_letter_code
_entity_poly.pdbx_strand_id
1 'polypeptide(L)'
;MTLLLVAAKLGTSPSHVGQASVPLERAVFLREHLNNWYSLGAYYLAKMVADIPLQVLCPTVFILSGYFLTGQPCDLFRLLLMWAMCLLLTITGQTLGLVAGAAFDSQLGVFLVAASTIPMFMFSGFFMHLSDIPFYLRWLSRVSYFRYAFEAAMLSMYGFDRDNMDCSVPYCHYKSPTKLLEDMGMAHSSYVLDIIALVVWVFVLQAVFYVVLRWRLRVSR
;
A
#
# COMPACT_ATOMS: atom_id res chain seq x y z
N MET A 1 6.37 3.16 5.47
CA MET A 1 7.31 2.27 4.74
C MET A 1 7.03 2.17 3.23
N THR A 2 5.78 2.25 2.76
CA THR A 2 5.45 2.35 1.31
C THR A 2 6.06 3.60 0.66
N LEU A 3 6.03 4.74 1.37
CA LEU A 3 6.80 5.95 1.02
C LEU A 3 8.32 5.72 1.04
N LEU A 4 8.81 4.84 1.92
CA LEU A 4 10.23 4.46 2.01
C LEU A 4 10.64 3.48 0.92
N LEU A 5 9.73 2.64 0.39
CA LEU A 5 9.98 1.77 -0.77
C LEU A 5 9.92 2.54 -2.09
N VAL A 6 8.97 3.48 -2.20
CA VAL A 6 8.96 4.47 -3.29
C VAL A 6 10.22 5.32 -3.21
N ALA A 7 10.58 5.85 -2.03
CA ALA A 7 11.81 6.60 -1.81
C ALA A 7 13.08 5.76 -1.98
N ALA A 8 13.09 4.45 -1.65
CA ALA A 8 14.25 3.58 -1.84
C ALA A 8 14.42 3.18 -3.31
N LYS A 9 13.34 2.92 -4.07
CA LYS A 9 13.41 2.81 -5.54
C LYS A 9 13.82 4.14 -6.20
N LEU A 10 13.52 5.27 -5.55
CA LEU A 10 14.00 6.61 -5.92
C LEU A 10 15.40 6.95 -5.34
N GLY A 11 15.98 6.13 -4.45
CA GLY A 11 16.95 6.61 -3.45
C GLY A 11 18.10 5.68 -3.12
N THR A 12 18.36 4.62 -3.86
CA THR A 12 19.64 3.90 -3.75
C THR A 12 20.74 4.61 -4.53
N SER A 13 21.29 5.70 -3.97
CA SER A 13 22.73 6.03 -3.88
C SER A 13 22.98 7.54 -3.65
N PRO A 14 23.83 7.93 -2.67
CA PRO A 14 24.21 9.32 -2.42
C PRO A 14 25.39 9.73 -3.31
N SER A 15 25.12 10.06 -4.57
CA SER A 15 26.07 10.80 -5.43
C SER A 15 25.41 11.23 -6.74
N HIS A 16 24.80 12.42 -6.75
CA HIS A 16 24.48 13.28 -7.92
C HIS A 16 23.92 12.67 -9.24
N VAL A 17 23.54 11.39 -9.29
CA VAL A 17 23.04 10.69 -10.49
C VAL A 17 21.68 10.00 -10.21
N GLY A 18 21.20 10.02 -8.97
CA GLY A 18 20.07 9.20 -8.51
C GLY A 18 18.65 9.73 -8.76
N GLN A 19 18.45 10.94 -9.29
CA GLN A 19 17.10 11.48 -9.55
C GLN A 19 16.45 10.92 -10.83
N ALA A 20 17.13 9.99 -11.52
CA ALA A 20 16.87 9.66 -12.92
C ALA A 20 16.45 8.22 -13.23
N SER A 21 16.32 7.29 -12.28
CA SER A 21 16.08 5.87 -12.63
C SER A 21 14.77 5.62 -13.39
N VAL A 22 13.64 6.12 -12.86
CA VAL A 22 12.33 5.98 -13.51
C VAL A 22 12.23 6.70 -14.88
N PRO A 23 12.67 7.97 -15.03
CA PRO A 23 12.66 8.62 -16.33
C PRO A 23 13.67 8.00 -17.33
N LEU A 24 14.80 7.47 -16.84
CA LEU A 24 15.79 6.77 -17.68
C LEU A 24 15.24 5.43 -18.19
N GLU A 25 14.67 4.59 -17.31
CA GLU A 25 14.00 3.35 -17.70
C GLU A 25 12.90 3.61 -18.71
N ARG A 26 12.12 4.69 -18.52
CA ARG A 26 11.07 5.12 -19.45
C ARG A 26 11.63 5.54 -20.81
N ALA A 27 12.71 6.33 -20.84
CA ALA A 27 13.31 6.80 -22.09
C ALA A 27 13.90 5.65 -22.91
N VAL A 28 14.55 4.69 -22.24
CA VAL A 28 15.06 3.46 -22.86
C VAL A 28 13.93 2.62 -23.40
N PHE A 29 12.87 2.39 -22.61
CA PHE A 29 11.69 1.64 -23.04
C PHE A 29 11.04 2.24 -24.30
N LEU A 30 10.86 3.56 -24.35
CA LEU A 30 10.25 4.22 -25.50
C LEU A 30 11.07 4.00 -26.77
N ARG A 31 12.40 4.12 -26.67
CA ARG A 31 13.33 3.90 -27.78
C ARG A 31 13.30 2.46 -28.29
N GLU A 32 13.33 1.48 -27.37
CA GLU A 32 13.30 0.06 -27.73
C GLU A 32 11.95 -0.35 -28.32
N HIS A 33 10.86 0.22 -27.82
CA HIS A 33 9.53 -0.04 -28.36
C HIS A 33 9.33 0.55 -29.75
N LEU A 34 9.82 1.77 -30.02
CA LEU A 34 9.77 2.38 -31.35
C LEU A 34 10.60 1.60 -32.38
N ASN A 35 11.67 0.93 -31.95
CA ASN A 35 12.44 0.00 -32.76
C ASN A 35 11.81 -1.41 -32.89
N ASN A 36 10.59 -1.62 -32.36
CA ASN A 36 9.87 -2.89 -32.35
C ASN A 36 10.63 -4.06 -31.70
N TRP A 37 11.52 -3.81 -30.75
CA TRP A 37 12.26 -4.89 -30.07
C TRP A 37 11.38 -5.67 -29.08
N TYR A 38 10.42 -5.01 -28.43
CA TYR A 38 9.49 -5.65 -27.49
C TYR A 38 8.07 -5.09 -27.58
N SER A 39 7.07 -5.95 -27.34
CA SER A 39 5.67 -5.53 -27.21
C SER A 39 5.42 -4.92 -25.83
N LEU A 40 4.42 -4.03 -25.73
CA LEU A 40 4.03 -3.43 -24.43
C LEU A 40 3.61 -4.48 -23.39
N GLY A 41 2.98 -5.58 -23.83
CA GLY A 41 2.62 -6.69 -22.96
C GLY A 41 3.84 -7.42 -22.39
N ALA A 42 4.87 -7.65 -23.19
CA ALA A 42 6.12 -8.26 -22.74
C ALA A 42 6.83 -7.40 -21.69
N TYR A 43 6.89 -6.08 -21.90
CA TYR A 43 7.44 -5.15 -20.92
C TYR A 43 6.65 -5.15 -19.60
N TYR A 44 5.32 -5.08 -19.67
CA TYR A 44 4.47 -5.10 -18.49
C TYR A 44 4.66 -6.38 -17.67
N LEU A 45 4.66 -7.55 -18.31
CA LEU A 45 4.86 -8.83 -17.63
C LEU A 45 6.26 -8.94 -17.03
N ALA A 46 7.30 -8.53 -17.77
CA ALA A 46 8.67 -8.52 -17.27
C ALA A 46 8.81 -7.61 -16.04
N LYS A 47 8.19 -6.42 -16.05
CA LYS A 47 8.22 -5.51 -14.91
C LYS A 47 7.51 -6.10 -13.69
N MET A 48 6.36 -6.73 -13.87
CA MET A 48 5.64 -7.40 -12.78
C MET A 48 6.46 -8.53 -12.17
N VAL A 49 7.05 -9.40 -13.00
CA VAL A 49 7.86 -10.53 -12.51
C VAL A 49 9.13 -10.05 -11.80
N ALA A 50 9.79 -9.02 -12.31
CA ALA A 50 10.98 -8.44 -11.69
C ALA A 50 10.70 -7.81 -10.31
N ASP A 51 9.49 -7.33 -10.10
CA ASP A 51 9.10 -6.61 -8.88
C ASP A 51 8.61 -7.53 -7.75
N ILE A 52 8.09 -8.73 -8.06
CA ILE A 52 7.54 -9.69 -7.07
C ILE A 52 8.53 -10.04 -5.94
N PRO A 53 9.82 -10.37 -6.20
CA PRO A 53 10.73 -10.80 -5.14
C PRO A 53 10.94 -9.72 -4.07
N LEU A 54 11.17 -8.48 -4.51
CA LEU A 54 11.36 -7.35 -3.60
C LEU A 54 10.05 -7.03 -2.83
N GLN A 55 8.92 -7.14 -3.52
CA GLN A 55 7.61 -6.87 -2.97
C GLN A 55 7.17 -7.87 -1.90
N VAL A 56 7.68 -9.11 -1.96
CA VAL A 56 7.49 -10.13 -0.92
C VAL A 56 8.51 -9.96 0.21
N LEU A 57 9.78 -9.74 -0.12
CA LEU A 57 10.87 -9.66 0.85
C LEU A 57 10.76 -8.46 1.80
N CYS A 58 10.39 -7.27 1.30
CA CYS A 58 10.29 -6.09 2.14
C CYS A 58 9.22 -6.19 3.24
N PRO A 59 7.95 -6.57 2.95
CA PRO A 59 6.94 -6.73 3.99
C PRO A 59 7.20 -7.94 4.90
N THR A 60 7.83 -9.03 4.42
CA THR A 60 8.19 -10.15 5.33
C THR A 60 9.14 -9.68 6.41
N VAL A 61 10.24 -9.00 6.05
CA VAL A 61 11.23 -8.50 7.01
C VAL A 61 10.60 -7.51 7.98
N PHE A 62 9.74 -6.62 7.48
CA PHE A 62 9.06 -5.63 8.32
C PHE A 62 8.07 -6.26 9.31
N ILE A 63 7.23 -7.19 8.86
CA ILE A 63 6.27 -7.83 9.75
C ILE A 63 6.98 -8.72 10.76
N LEU A 64 7.99 -9.49 10.36
CA LEU A 64 8.76 -10.33 11.29
C LEU A 64 9.42 -9.47 12.38
N SER A 65 10.16 -8.43 12.00
CA SER A 65 10.81 -7.54 12.97
C SER A 65 9.80 -6.81 13.86
N GLY A 66 8.72 -6.28 13.29
CA GLY A 66 7.67 -5.60 14.05
C GLY A 66 6.95 -6.53 15.04
N TYR A 67 6.70 -7.78 14.65
CA TYR A 67 6.01 -8.75 15.51
C TYR A 67 6.85 -9.14 16.72
N PHE A 68 8.16 -9.37 16.52
CA PHE A 68 9.09 -9.66 17.62
C PHE A 68 9.28 -8.46 18.55
N LEU A 69 9.37 -7.24 18.01
CA LEU A 69 9.55 -6.03 18.83
C LEU A 69 8.31 -5.66 19.65
N THR A 70 7.11 -5.94 19.13
CA THR A 70 5.85 -5.62 19.82
C THR A 70 5.43 -6.67 20.86
N GLY A 71 6.13 -7.80 20.94
CA GLY A 71 5.83 -8.86 21.91
C GLY A 71 4.46 -9.52 21.68
N GLN A 72 3.99 -9.51 20.42
CA GLN A 72 2.68 -10.05 20.05
C GLN A 72 2.67 -11.59 20.24
N PRO A 73 1.57 -12.22 20.68
CA PRO A 73 1.52 -13.66 20.95
C PRO A 73 1.87 -14.45 19.70
N CYS A 74 2.75 -15.47 19.79
CA CYS A 74 3.23 -16.25 18.65
C CYS A 74 2.12 -17.12 18.00
N ASP A 75 1.24 -16.49 17.23
CA ASP A 75 0.17 -17.14 16.46
C ASP A 75 0.41 -16.93 14.96
N LEU A 76 0.68 -18.04 14.26
CA LEU A 76 0.93 -18.05 12.82
C LEU A 76 -0.28 -17.55 12.03
N PHE A 77 -1.50 -17.79 12.50
CA PHE A 77 -2.71 -17.34 11.80
C PHE A 77 -2.75 -15.81 11.72
N ARG A 78 -2.56 -15.14 12.86
CA ARG A 78 -2.54 -13.66 12.96
C ARG A 78 -1.37 -13.05 12.20
N LEU A 79 -0.19 -13.69 12.28
CA LEU A 79 0.99 -13.28 11.54
C LEU A 79 0.73 -13.31 10.02
N LEU A 80 0.11 -14.38 9.52
CA LEU A 80 -0.21 -14.53 8.10
C LEU A 80 -1.25 -13.51 7.62
N LEU A 81 -2.28 -13.23 8.43
CA LEU A 81 -3.26 -12.18 8.11
C LEU A 81 -2.61 -10.81 8.02
N MET A 82 -1.81 -10.44 9.02
CA MET A 82 -1.07 -9.16 9.01
C MET A 82 -0.11 -9.07 7.81
N TRP A 83 0.59 -10.17 7.51
CA TRP A 83 1.49 -10.25 6.37
C TRP A 83 0.76 -10.10 5.03
N ALA A 84 -0.39 -10.75 4.85
CA ALA A 84 -1.19 -10.67 3.64
C ALA A 84 -1.71 -9.25 3.36
N MET A 85 -2.22 -8.57 4.39
CA MET A 85 -2.61 -7.16 4.26
C MET A 85 -1.41 -6.28 3.91
N CYS A 86 -0.27 -6.48 4.58
CA CYS A 86 0.95 -5.70 4.34
C CYS A 86 1.45 -5.88 2.89
N LEU A 87 1.43 -7.11 2.38
CA LEU A 87 1.78 -7.43 1.00
C LEU A 87 0.85 -6.73 -0.01
N LEU A 88 -0.46 -6.75 0.21
CA LEU A 88 -1.41 -6.04 -0.67
C LEU A 88 -1.20 -4.53 -0.65
N LEU A 89 -0.89 -3.96 0.52
CA LEU A 89 -0.59 -2.54 0.67
C LEU A 89 0.71 -2.15 -0.03
N THR A 90 1.76 -2.97 0.02
CA THR A 90 3.00 -2.72 -0.73
C THR A 90 2.78 -2.80 -2.22
N ILE A 91 1.97 -3.76 -2.70
CA ILE A 91 1.56 -3.85 -4.12
C ILE A 91 0.82 -2.59 -4.57
N THR A 92 -0.16 -2.16 -3.79
CA THR A 92 -0.97 -0.97 -4.09
C THR A 92 -0.11 0.30 -4.15
N GLY A 93 0.77 0.52 -3.17
CA GLY A 93 1.63 1.71 -3.15
C GLY A 93 2.69 1.72 -4.26
N GLN A 94 3.24 0.55 -4.60
CA GLN A 94 4.20 0.44 -5.70
C GLN A 94 3.57 0.72 -7.06
N THR A 95 2.38 0.17 -7.32
CA THR A 95 1.64 0.41 -8.57
C THR A 95 1.25 1.89 -8.70
N LEU A 96 0.82 2.54 -7.63
CA LEU A 96 0.55 3.99 -7.63
C LEU A 96 1.79 4.81 -8.01
N GLY A 97 2.97 4.47 -7.48
CA GLY A 97 4.23 5.11 -7.84
C GLY A 97 4.62 4.90 -9.30
N LEU A 98 4.42 3.68 -9.83
CA LEU A 98 4.67 3.36 -11.25
C LEU A 98 3.71 4.11 -12.19
N VAL A 99 2.43 4.21 -11.84
CA VAL A 99 1.43 4.99 -12.58
C VAL A 99 1.86 6.45 -12.66
N ALA A 100 2.23 7.05 -11.54
CA ALA A 100 2.64 8.45 -11.52
C ALA A 100 3.94 8.70 -12.29
N GLY A 101 4.93 7.80 -12.18
CA GLY A 101 6.19 7.88 -12.93
C GLY A 101 6.01 7.68 -14.45
N ALA A 102 5.03 6.89 -14.87
CA ALA A 102 4.68 6.72 -16.28
C ALA A 102 3.83 7.90 -16.81
N ALA A 103 2.92 8.43 -15.98
CA ALA A 103 1.98 9.47 -16.35
C ALA A 103 2.59 10.87 -16.36
N PHE A 104 3.50 11.21 -15.45
CA PHE A 104 4.00 12.57 -15.26
C PHE A 104 5.53 12.66 -15.40
N ASP A 105 6.05 13.89 -15.34
CA ASP A 105 7.48 14.11 -15.17
C ASP A 105 7.95 13.66 -13.78
N SER A 106 9.22 13.33 -13.59
CA SER A 106 9.71 12.69 -12.36
C SER A 106 9.48 13.54 -11.11
N GLN A 107 9.66 14.86 -11.19
CA GLN A 107 9.47 15.77 -10.06
C GLN A 107 7.99 15.94 -9.72
N LEU A 108 7.16 16.17 -10.74
CA LEU A 108 5.72 16.36 -10.57
C LEU A 108 5.03 15.06 -10.10
N GLY A 109 5.46 13.92 -10.63
CA GLY A 109 4.91 12.61 -10.27
C GLY A 109 5.08 12.29 -8.79
N VAL A 110 6.27 12.52 -8.22
CA VAL A 110 6.52 12.30 -6.79
C VAL A 110 5.65 13.21 -5.93
N PHE A 111 5.53 14.49 -6.30
CA PHE A 111 4.68 15.45 -5.59
C PHE A 111 3.21 15.04 -5.62
N LEU A 112 2.68 14.62 -6.78
CA LEU A 112 1.29 14.19 -6.93
C LEU A 112 0.98 12.91 -6.14
N VAL A 113 1.91 11.95 -6.09
CA VAL A 113 1.76 10.75 -5.27
C VAL A 113 1.69 11.12 -3.80
N ALA A 114 2.59 11.97 -3.31
CA ALA A 114 2.55 12.42 -1.93
C ALA A 114 1.25 13.19 -1.63
N ALA A 115 0.87 14.14 -2.49
CA ALA A 115 -0.32 14.96 -2.33
C ALA A 115 -1.63 14.15 -2.34
N SER A 116 -1.68 13.03 -3.06
CA SER A 116 -2.85 12.13 -3.08
C SER A 116 -2.85 11.11 -1.93
N THR A 117 -1.68 10.62 -1.52
CA THR A 117 -1.52 9.62 -0.46
C THR A 117 -1.81 10.21 0.92
N ILE A 118 -1.39 11.45 1.19
CA ILE A 118 -1.53 12.09 2.51
C ILE A 118 -3.01 12.22 2.93
N PRO A 119 -3.92 12.77 2.11
CA PRO A 119 -5.34 12.82 2.45
C PRO A 119 -5.94 11.42 2.66
N MET A 120 -5.61 10.45 1.79
CA MET A 120 -6.11 9.08 1.93
C MET A 120 -5.68 8.43 3.26
N PHE A 121 -4.47 8.75 3.72
CA PHE A 121 -3.96 8.31 5.02
C PHE A 121 -4.61 9.02 6.20
N MET A 122 -4.89 10.33 6.09
CA MET A 122 -5.62 11.07 7.15
C MET A 122 -7.04 10.52 7.37
N PHE A 123 -7.75 10.14 6.31
CA PHE A 123 -9.12 9.59 6.38
C PHE A 123 -9.18 8.07 6.52
N SER A 124 -8.10 7.42 6.97
CA SER A 124 -8.01 5.97 7.15
C SER A 124 -8.74 5.43 8.38
N GLY A 125 -9.17 6.30 9.30
CA GLY A 125 -9.73 5.92 10.60
C GLY A 125 -8.73 5.94 11.76
N PHE A 126 -7.45 6.22 11.50
CA PHE A 126 -6.43 6.36 12.55
C PHE A 126 -6.37 7.78 13.15
N PHE A 127 -6.32 8.83 12.31
CA PHE A 127 -6.20 10.22 12.79
C PHE A 127 -7.54 10.89 13.10
N MET A 128 -8.59 10.52 12.35
CA MET A 128 -9.95 10.97 12.60
C MET A 128 -10.86 9.76 12.71
N HIS A 129 -11.75 9.82 13.69
CA HIS A 129 -12.75 8.79 13.91
C HIS A 129 -13.71 8.71 12.72
N LEU A 130 -14.10 7.50 12.30
CA LEU A 130 -15.04 7.33 11.18
C LEU A 130 -16.42 7.95 11.45
N SER A 131 -16.81 8.11 12.73
CA SER A 131 -18.04 8.75 13.17
C SER A 131 -18.03 10.27 12.99
N ASP A 132 -16.86 10.89 13.10
CA ASP A 132 -16.69 12.34 13.13
C ASP A 132 -16.52 12.93 11.72
N ILE A 133 -16.42 12.07 10.71
CA ILE A 133 -16.28 12.47 9.32
C ILE A 133 -17.62 13.06 8.83
N PRO A 134 -17.65 14.34 8.41
CA PRO A 134 -18.88 14.95 7.94
C PRO A 134 -19.36 14.29 6.64
N PHE A 135 -20.67 14.31 6.41
CA PHE A 135 -21.33 13.60 5.30
C PHE A 135 -20.67 13.84 3.93
N TYR A 136 -20.25 15.08 3.65
CA TYR A 136 -19.63 15.46 2.38
C TYR A 136 -18.21 14.90 2.16
N LEU A 137 -17.48 14.47 3.21
CA LEU A 137 -16.15 13.84 3.10
C LEU A 137 -16.19 12.32 3.23
N ARG A 138 -17.36 11.74 3.55
CA ARG A 138 -17.50 10.31 3.83
C ARG A 138 -17.14 9.42 2.63
N TRP A 139 -17.32 9.91 1.40
CA TRP A 139 -16.93 9.19 0.18
C TRP A 139 -15.41 9.00 0.09
N LEU A 140 -14.60 9.97 0.54
CA LEU A 140 -13.14 9.92 0.46
C LEU A 140 -12.60 8.80 1.35
N SER A 141 -13.19 8.61 2.53
CA SER A 141 -12.87 7.50 3.43
C SER A 141 -13.27 6.14 2.83
N ARG A 142 -14.40 6.05 2.12
CA ARG A 142 -14.82 4.81 1.44
C ARG A 142 -13.91 4.44 0.26
N VAL A 143 -13.36 5.42 -0.44
CA VAL A 143 -12.45 5.22 -1.58
C VAL A 143 -11.02 4.92 -1.11
N SER A 144 -10.61 5.40 0.07
CA SER A 144 -9.27 5.21 0.62
C SER A 144 -8.89 3.73 0.76
N TYR A 145 -7.86 3.28 0.02
CA TYR A 145 -7.26 1.96 0.21
C TYR A 145 -6.54 1.84 1.57
N PHE A 146 -6.08 2.96 2.14
CA PHE A 146 -5.48 2.97 3.47
C PHE A 146 -6.48 2.65 4.58
N ARG A 147 -7.75 3.03 4.42
CA ARG A 147 -8.80 2.66 5.38
C ARG A 147 -8.92 1.14 5.49
N TYR A 148 -9.14 0.46 4.37
CA TYR A 148 -9.25 -1.01 4.34
C TYR A 148 -7.98 -1.69 4.86
N ALA A 149 -6.79 -1.16 4.52
CA ALA A 149 -5.54 -1.69 5.04
C ALA A 149 -5.42 -1.54 6.56
N PHE A 150 -5.79 -0.38 7.11
CA PHE A 150 -5.74 -0.13 8.55
C PHE A 150 -6.75 -0.98 9.31
N GLU A 151 -7.97 -1.11 8.79
CA GLU A 151 -9.03 -1.94 9.33
C GLU A 151 -8.64 -3.43 9.36
N ALA A 152 -8.11 -3.95 8.25
CA ALA A 152 -7.54 -5.30 8.20
C ALA A 152 -6.33 -5.48 9.14
N ALA A 153 -5.52 -4.43 9.37
CA ALA A 153 -4.43 -4.45 10.36
C ALA A 153 -4.98 -4.63 11.78
N MET A 154 -5.99 -3.84 12.14
CA MET A 154 -6.60 -3.87 13.47
C MET A 154 -7.30 -5.20 13.72
N LEU A 155 -8.06 -5.70 12.75
CA LEU A 155 -8.74 -7.00 12.84
C LEU A 155 -7.77 -8.17 12.92
N SER A 156 -6.64 -8.13 12.20
CA SER A 156 -5.63 -9.20 12.29
C SER A 156 -4.89 -9.22 13.63
N MET A 157 -4.66 -8.06 14.26
CA MET A 157 -4.00 -7.99 15.58
C MET A 157 -4.96 -8.25 16.75
N TYR A 158 -6.14 -7.63 16.74
CA TYR A 158 -7.04 -7.56 17.90
C TYR A 158 -8.35 -8.33 17.69
N GLY A 159 -8.69 -8.71 16.45
CA GLY A 159 -9.91 -9.47 16.15
C GLY A 159 -9.77 -10.97 16.43
N PHE A 160 -10.71 -11.76 15.90
CA PHE A 160 -10.73 -13.24 16.00
C PHE A 160 -10.61 -13.75 17.44
N ASP A 161 -11.48 -13.26 18.33
CA ASP A 161 -11.58 -13.70 19.75
C ASP A 161 -10.22 -13.85 20.45
N ARG A 162 -9.39 -12.81 20.36
CA ARG A 162 -8.10 -12.77 21.05
C ARG A 162 -8.30 -12.72 22.57
N ASP A 163 -7.46 -13.45 23.30
CA ASP A 163 -7.39 -13.39 24.75
C ASP A 163 -7.12 -11.97 25.27
N ASN A 164 -7.54 -11.73 26.51
CA ASN A 164 -7.33 -10.45 27.18
C ASN A 164 -5.84 -10.13 27.28
N MET A 165 -5.50 -8.86 27.06
CA MET A 165 -4.12 -8.38 27.14
C MET A 165 -3.69 -8.22 28.61
N ASP A 166 -2.40 -8.43 28.87
CA ASP A 166 -1.80 -8.22 30.18
C ASP A 166 -1.79 -6.72 30.52
N CYS A 167 -2.33 -6.37 31.69
CA CYS A 167 -2.31 -5.01 32.19
C CYS A 167 -1.59 -4.96 33.55
N SER A 168 -0.65 -4.04 33.69
CA SER A 168 0.13 -3.83 34.93
C SER A 168 -0.67 -3.08 36.02
N VAL A 169 -1.74 -2.37 35.62
CA VAL A 169 -2.59 -1.57 36.51
C VAL A 169 -3.93 -2.26 36.82
N PRO A 170 -4.52 -2.03 38.01
CA PRO A 170 -5.74 -2.71 38.45
C PRO A 170 -6.99 -2.33 37.62
N TYR A 171 -7.02 -1.12 37.05
CA TYR A 171 -8.05 -0.72 36.09
C TYR A 171 -7.42 -0.55 34.70
N CYS A 172 -7.90 -1.34 33.74
CA CYS A 172 -7.41 -1.33 32.37
C CYS A 172 -8.59 -1.33 31.41
N HIS A 173 -8.90 -0.16 30.83
CA HIS A 173 -10.04 0.01 29.93
C HIS A 173 -9.92 -0.86 28.67
N TYR A 174 -8.71 -0.95 28.11
CA TYR A 174 -8.39 -1.72 26.90
C TYR A 174 -7.94 -3.15 27.18
N LYS A 175 -8.33 -3.74 28.32
CA LYS A 175 -8.00 -5.15 28.63
C LYS A 175 -8.59 -6.11 27.60
N SER A 176 -9.84 -5.87 27.21
CA SER A 176 -10.52 -6.61 26.16
C SER A 176 -10.27 -5.96 24.79
N PRO A 177 -9.76 -6.70 23.80
CA PRO A 177 -9.46 -6.16 22.48
C PRO A 177 -10.72 -5.73 21.71
N THR A 178 -11.88 -6.32 22.01
CA THR A 178 -13.18 -5.92 21.45
C THR A 178 -13.54 -4.48 21.77
N LYS A 179 -13.23 -4.00 22.98
CA LYS A 179 -13.45 -2.60 23.37
C LYS A 179 -12.61 -1.64 22.56
N LEU A 180 -11.36 -1.98 22.29
CA LEU A 180 -10.50 -1.18 21.40
C LEU A 180 -11.08 -1.14 19.98
N LEU A 181 -11.60 -2.26 19.46
CA LEU A 181 -12.21 -2.30 18.13
C LEU A 181 -13.55 -1.54 18.06
N GLU A 182 -14.35 -1.59 19.13
CA GLU A 182 -15.58 -0.80 19.27
C GLU A 182 -15.27 0.69 19.29
N ASP A 183 -14.31 1.09 20.13
CA ASP A 183 -13.90 2.48 20.26
C ASP A 183 -13.36 3.00 18.96
N MET A 184 -12.61 2.21 18.16
CA MET A 184 -12.10 2.59 16.84
C MET A 184 -13.15 2.48 15.71
N GLY A 185 -14.38 2.04 16.01
CA GLY A 185 -15.47 1.91 15.04
C GLY A 185 -15.34 0.75 14.05
N MET A 186 -14.56 -0.29 14.38
CA MET A 186 -14.24 -1.44 13.49
C MET A 186 -14.76 -2.79 14.01
N ALA A 187 -15.49 -2.82 15.13
CA ALA A 187 -15.95 -4.05 15.78
C ALA A 187 -16.79 -4.99 14.91
N HIS A 188 -17.61 -4.45 14.01
CA HIS A 188 -18.50 -5.24 13.13
C HIS A 188 -17.92 -5.46 11.72
N SER A 189 -16.68 -5.07 11.48
CA SER A 189 -16.09 -5.20 10.16
C SER A 189 -15.51 -6.58 9.90
N SER A 190 -15.48 -6.95 8.62
CA SER A 190 -15.03 -8.25 8.16
C SER A 190 -13.71 -8.13 7.44
N TYR A 191 -12.68 -8.75 8.00
CA TYR A 191 -11.33 -8.80 7.42
C TYR A 191 -11.33 -9.26 5.95
N VAL A 192 -12.20 -10.22 5.61
CA VAL A 192 -12.33 -10.74 4.24
C VAL A 192 -12.80 -9.66 3.26
N LEU A 193 -13.74 -8.79 3.66
CA LEU A 193 -14.22 -7.70 2.80
C LEU A 193 -13.13 -6.66 2.55
N ASP A 194 -12.32 -6.36 3.57
CA ASP A 194 -11.19 -5.43 3.44
C ASP A 194 -10.13 -5.97 2.49
N ILE A 195 -9.80 -7.26 2.59
CA ILE A 195 -8.86 -7.91 1.66
C ILE A 195 -9.40 -7.92 0.24
N ILE A 196 -10.69 -8.25 0.04
CA ILE A 196 -11.32 -8.18 -1.29
C ILE A 196 -11.25 -6.76 -1.85
N ALA A 197 -11.55 -5.74 -1.03
CA ALA A 197 -11.47 -4.35 -1.46
C ALA A 197 -10.03 -3.93 -1.86
N LEU A 198 -9.02 -4.36 -1.10
CA LEU A 198 -7.61 -4.13 -1.44
C LEU A 198 -7.21 -4.84 -2.74
N VAL A 199 -7.63 -6.09 -2.94
CA VAL A 199 -7.37 -6.82 -4.18
C VAL A 199 -8.02 -6.13 -5.38
N VAL A 200 -9.26 -5.66 -5.24
CA VAL A 200 -9.94 -4.86 -6.29
C VAL A 200 -9.13 -3.59 -6.60
N TRP A 201 -8.63 -2.88 -5.57
CA TRP A 201 -7.78 -1.71 -5.76
C TRP A 201 -6.48 -2.04 -6.51
N VAL A 202 -5.82 -3.15 -6.19
CA VAL A 202 -4.64 -3.62 -6.92
C VAL A 202 -4.97 -3.82 -8.39
N PHE A 203 -6.05 -4.53 -8.73
CA PHE A 203 -6.44 -4.74 -10.12
C PHE A 203 -6.78 -3.44 -10.85
N VAL A 204 -7.49 -2.52 -10.19
CA VAL A 204 -7.81 -1.20 -10.75
C VAL A 204 -6.54 -0.41 -11.05
N LEU A 205 -5.59 -0.32 -10.11
CA LEU A 205 -4.33 0.40 -10.33
C LEU A 205 -3.46 -0.24 -11.42
N GLN A 206 -3.44 -1.58 -11.51
CA GLN A 206 -2.75 -2.31 -12.56
C GLN A 206 -3.36 -2.05 -13.94
N ALA A 207 -4.69 -2.04 -14.04
CA ALA A 207 -5.39 -1.67 -15.27
C ALA A 207 -5.09 -0.22 -15.68
N VAL A 208 -5.12 0.71 -14.71
CA VAL A 208 -4.75 2.12 -14.95
C VAL A 208 -3.31 2.23 -15.43
N PHE A 209 -2.36 1.52 -14.82
CA PHE A 209 -0.97 1.50 -15.26
C PHE A 209 -0.81 1.04 -16.71
N TYR A 210 -1.46 -0.08 -17.07
CA TYR A 210 -1.45 -0.58 -18.45
C TYR A 210 -2.05 0.43 -19.44
N VAL A 211 -3.16 1.07 -19.09
CA VAL A 211 -3.81 2.09 -19.93
C VAL A 211 -2.93 3.33 -20.08
N VAL A 212 -2.31 3.81 -19.00
CA VAL A 212 -1.38 4.96 -19.03
C VAL A 212 -0.18 4.68 -19.93
N LEU A 213 0.43 3.49 -19.81
CA LEU A 213 1.53 3.09 -20.70
C LEU A 213 1.08 3.07 -22.16
N ARG A 214 -0.08 2.47 -22.45
CA ARG A 214 -0.63 2.41 -23.81
C ARG A 214 -0.94 3.80 -24.37
N TRP A 215 -1.52 4.67 -23.56
CA TRP A 215 -1.82 6.05 -23.95
C TRP A 215 -0.54 6.83 -24.26
N ARG A 216 0.48 6.70 -23.41
CA ARG A 216 1.78 7.34 -23.63
C ARG A 216 2.46 6.89 -24.92
N LEU A 217 2.44 5.59 -25.24
CA LEU A 217 2.96 5.10 -26.51
C LEU A 217 2.24 5.69 -27.74
N ARG A 218 0.92 5.89 -27.66
CA ARG A 218 0.16 6.51 -28.75
C ARG A 218 0.51 7.99 -28.95
N VAL A 219 0.83 8.71 -27.88
CA VAL A 219 1.21 10.13 -27.93
C VAL A 219 2.63 10.32 -28.46
N SER A 220 3.52 9.35 -28.23
CA SER A 220 4.92 9.39 -28.69
C SER A 220 5.15 8.88 -30.12
N ARG A 221 4.10 8.40 -30.79
CA ARG A 221 4.13 7.97 -32.19
C ARG A 221 3.70 9.11 -33.10
#